data_AF-A0A1I0R3R1-F1
#
_entry.id   AF-A0A1I0R3R1-F1
#
_cell.length_a   1.000
_cell.length_b   1.000
_cell.length_c   1.000
_cell.angle_alpha   90.00
_cell.angle_beta   90.00
_cell.angle_gamma   90.00
#
_symmetry.space_group_name_H-M   'P 1'
#
loop_
_entity.id
_entity.type
_entity.pdbx_description
1 polymer ?
#
loop_
_entity_poly.entity_id
_entity_poly.type
_entity_poly.pdbx_seq_one_letter_code
_entity_poly.pdbx_strand_id
1 'polypeptide(L)'
;MPDIRYITLDEAVQLIQQAPDGDTKINMQQHLDAFAEFVEDGSSQIALYEGDTVLPYLAVKDDLIIVNGNLTITGILEDCLEVSLSLLLVLGNVTTQHLFTFSQICITGDLIVENILVADSICISSLDVQGDVRARMIFEDGHWFDIKGAITADNIYASHSKQPRGLLQFNMEDDDLPDELKEKGRLDLSKVMQALMNNNSDFLK
;
A
#
# COMPACT_ATOMS: atom_id res chain seq x y z
N MET A 1 -7.91 -3.42 21.80
CA MET A 1 -7.01 -3.78 20.70
C MET A 1 -7.71 -4.88 19.92
N PRO A 2 -7.68 -4.87 18.58
CA PRO A 2 -8.22 -6.00 17.83
C PRO A 2 -7.48 -7.29 18.23
N ASP A 3 -8.20 -8.41 18.28
CA ASP A 3 -7.59 -9.69 18.60
C ASP A 3 -6.78 -10.16 17.39
N ILE A 4 -5.46 -10.26 17.56
CA ILE A 4 -4.54 -10.77 16.55
C ILE A 4 -4.38 -12.28 16.76
N ARG A 5 -4.58 -13.06 15.70
CA ARG A 5 -4.32 -14.49 15.67
C ARG A 5 -3.11 -14.76 14.77
N TYR A 6 -2.13 -15.50 15.27
CA TYR A 6 -1.04 -15.98 14.41
C TYR A 6 -1.46 -17.29 13.74
N ILE A 7 -1.27 -17.38 12.42
CA ILE A 7 -1.73 -18.50 11.60
C ILE A 7 -0.59 -19.14 10.84
N THR A 8 -0.81 -20.37 10.37
CA THR A 8 0.14 -21.06 9.51
C THR A 8 0.05 -20.59 8.05
N LEU A 9 1.07 -20.92 7.26
CA LEU A 9 1.04 -20.70 5.81
C LEU A 9 -0.14 -21.41 5.14
N ASP A 10 -0.44 -22.65 5.54
CA ASP A 10 -1.59 -23.40 5.03
C ASP A 10 -2.94 -22.70 5.30
N GLU A 11 -3.09 -22.13 6.51
CA GLU A 11 -4.28 -21.35 6.86
C GLU A 11 -4.36 -20.06 6.02
N ALA A 12 -3.24 -19.37 5.80
CA ALA A 12 -3.18 -18.18 4.95
C ALA A 12 -3.57 -18.50 3.49
N VAL A 13 -3.07 -19.61 2.94
CA VAL A 13 -3.45 -20.11 1.61
C VAL A 13 -4.95 -20.39 1.54
N GLN A 14 -5.52 -21.03 2.55
CA GLN A 14 -6.97 -21.31 2.58
C GLN A 14 -7.81 -20.02 2.62
N LEU A 15 -7.35 -18.98 3.32
CA LEU A 15 -8.01 -17.67 3.34
C LEU A 15 -7.98 -17.02 1.94
N ILE A 16 -6.82 -16.97 1.29
CA ILE A 16 -6.69 -16.40 -0.07
C ILE A 16 -7.56 -17.17 -1.06
N GLN A 17 -7.65 -18.51 -0.94
CA GLN A 17 -8.51 -19.32 -1.81
C GLN A 17 -10.00 -19.00 -1.68
N GLN A 18 -10.44 -18.52 -0.51
CA GLN A 18 -11.82 -18.09 -0.26
C GLN A 18 -12.11 -16.67 -0.74
N ALA A 19 -11.08 -15.87 -1.03
CA ALA A 19 -11.24 -14.54 -1.59
C ALA A 19 -11.91 -14.57 -2.98
N PRO A 20 -12.61 -13.49 -3.38
CA PRO A 20 -13.22 -13.37 -4.70
C PRO A 20 -12.22 -13.68 -5.82
N ASP A 21 -12.68 -14.35 -6.87
CA ASP A 21 -11.83 -14.64 -8.02
C ASP A 21 -11.45 -13.33 -8.76
N GLY A 22 -10.19 -13.24 -9.15
CA GLY A 22 -9.63 -12.06 -9.83
C GLY A 22 -8.11 -12.13 -9.87
N ASP A 23 -7.50 -11.24 -10.66
CA ASP A 23 -6.04 -11.14 -10.76
C ASP A 23 -5.41 -10.85 -9.40
N THR A 24 -6.04 -10.03 -8.55
CA THR A 24 -5.49 -9.70 -7.23
C THR A 24 -5.38 -10.92 -6.33
N LYS A 25 -6.30 -11.90 -6.41
CA LYS A 25 -6.17 -13.17 -5.69
C LYS A 25 -4.95 -13.97 -6.15
N ILE A 26 -4.66 -13.94 -7.45
CA ILE A 26 -3.46 -14.58 -8.02
C ILE A 26 -2.21 -13.87 -7.50
N ASN A 27 -2.19 -12.53 -7.51
CA ASN A 27 -1.06 -11.75 -7.01
C ASN A 27 -0.85 -11.99 -5.50
N MET A 28 -1.93 -12.04 -4.70
CA MET A 28 -1.86 -12.39 -3.27
C MET A 28 -1.17 -13.75 -3.05
N GLN A 29 -1.54 -14.77 -3.83
CA GLN A 29 -0.90 -16.08 -3.73
C GLN A 29 0.58 -16.03 -4.14
N GLN A 30 0.91 -15.34 -5.24
CA GLN A 30 2.29 -15.21 -5.71
C GLN A 30 3.18 -14.48 -4.69
N HIS A 31 2.67 -13.42 -4.08
CA HIS A 31 3.40 -12.70 -3.03
C HIS A 31 3.52 -13.55 -1.77
N LEU A 32 2.46 -14.26 -1.35
CA LEU A 32 2.56 -15.17 -0.21
C LEU A 32 3.60 -16.28 -0.46
N ASP A 33 3.62 -16.87 -1.66
CA ASP A 33 4.61 -17.88 -2.05
C ASP A 33 6.04 -17.31 -2.01
N ALA A 34 6.22 -16.05 -2.41
CA ALA A 34 7.52 -15.37 -2.37
C ALA A 34 8.00 -15.08 -0.93
N PHE A 35 7.08 -14.94 0.02
CA PHE A 35 7.39 -14.73 1.43
C PHE A 35 7.41 -16.03 2.27
N ALA A 36 7.03 -17.17 1.68
CA ALA A 36 6.89 -18.44 2.40
C ALA A 36 8.18 -18.87 3.11
N GLU A 37 9.35 -18.65 2.49
CA GLU A 37 10.66 -19.00 3.08
C GLU A 37 10.90 -18.31 4.44
N PHE A 38 10.49 -17.04 4.59
CA PHE A 38 10.64 -16.30 5.85
C PHE A 38 9.72 -16.84 6.96
N VAL A 39 8.57 -17.39 6.59
CA VAL A 39 7.66 -18.03 7.56
C VAL A 39 8.18 -19.41 7.96
N GLU A 40 8.70 -20.17 7.00
CA GLU A 40 9.21 -21.53 7.21
C GLU A 40 10.51 -21.56 8.04
N ASP A 41 11.40 -20.58 7.86
CA ASP A 41 12.62 -20.46 8.66
C ASP A 41 12.41 -19.79 10.03
N GLY A 42 11.20 -19.26 10.26
CA GLY A 42 10.77 -18.63 11.51
C GLY A 42 11.24 -17.18 11.70
N SER A 43 11.75 -16.53 10.64
CA SER A 43 12.11 -15.11 10.66
C SER A 43 10.90 -14.17 10.60
N SER A 44 9.76 -14.66 10.12
CA SER A 44 8.47 -13.94 10.06
C SER A 44 7.33 -14.80 10.59
N GLN A 45 6.28 -14.16 11.11
CA GLN A 45 4.99 -14.79 11.39
C GLN A 45 3.90 -14.21 10.49
N ILE A 46 2.75 -14.89 10.42
CA ILE A 46 1.56 -14.39 9.74
C ILE A 46 0.55 -13.94 10.81
N ALA A 47 0.42 -12.63 10.96
CA ALA A 47 -0.54 -12.00 11.85
C ALA A 47 -1.89 -11.80 11.12
N LEU A 48 -2.94 -12.47 11.61
CA LEU A 48 -4.29 -12.36 11.09
C LEU A 48 -5.15 -11.47 11.98
N TYR A 49 -5.76 -10.47 11.36
CA TYR A 49 -6.89 -9.71 11.90
C TYR A 49 -8.19 -10.28 11.31
N GLU A 50 -9.07 -10.79 12.16
CA GLU A 50 -10.37 -11.33 11.75
C GLU A 50 -11.45 -10.26 11.79
N GLY A 51 -12.19 -10.11 10.69
CA GLY A 51 -13.26 -9.14 10.54
C GLY A 51 -12.78 -7.70 10.29
N ASP A 52 -13.74 -6.78 10.31
CA ASP A 52 -13.47 -5.36 10.08
C ASP A 52 -12.59 -4.78 11.20
N THR A 53 -11.46 -4.23 10.80
CA THR A 53 -10.39 -3.77 11.69
C THR A 53 -10.20 -2.27 11.60
N VAL A 54 -10.19 -1.60 12.75
CA VAL A 54 -9.95 -0.16 12.85
C VAL A 54 -8.74 0.12 13.72
N LEU A 55 -7.75 0.84 13.18
CA LEU A 55 -6.53 1.21 13.89
C LEU A 55 -6.23 2.72 13.71
N PRO A 56 -5.54 3.35 14.67
CA PRO A 56 -5.07 4.73 14.49
C PRO A 56 -3.85 4.80 13.55
N TYR A 57 -3.08 3.73 13.49
CA TYR A 57 -1.82 3.65 12.77
C TYR A 57 -1.49 2.18 12.53
N LEU A 58 -0.92 1.86 11.38
CA LEU A 58 -0.40 0.53 11.08
C LEU A 58 0.92 0.68 10.32
N ALA A 59 1.97 0.05 10.85
CA ALA A 59 3.25 -0.12 10.18
C ALA A 59 3.53 -1.61 10.01
N VAL A 60 3.63 -2.07 8.76
CA VAL A 60 3.98 -3.44 8.43
C VAL A 60 5.51 -3.58 8.47
N LYS A 61 5.99 -4.61 9.18
CA LYS A 61 7.42 -4.85 9.40
C LYS A 61 7.81 -6.24 8.87
N ASP A 62 8.48 -7.02 9.69
CA ASP A 62 8.93 -8.39 9.48
C ASP A 62 7.77 -9.39 9.38
N ASP A 63 6.70 -9.19 10.15
CA ASP A 63 5.51 -10.03 10.06
C ASP A 63 4.66 -9.72 8.82
N LEU A 64 4.16 -10.79 8.19
CA LEU A 64 3.12 -10.71 7.18
C LEU A 64 1.80 -10.40 7.87
N ILE A 65 1.04 -9.44 7.33
CA ILE A 65 -0.26 -9.08 7.88
C ILE A 65 -1.36 -9.48 6.92
N ILE A 66 -2.35 -10.22 7.43
CA ILE A 66 -3.60 -10.52 6.72
C ILE A 66 -4.76 -9.91 7.49
N VAL A 67 -5.63 -9.18 6.78
CA VAL A 67 -6.91 -8.69 7.31
C VAL A 67 -8.03 -9.40 6.57
N ASN A 68 -8.75 -10.28 7.27
CA ASN A 68 -9.93 -10.98 6.75
C ASN A 68 -11.19 -10.12 6.95
N GLY A 69 -11.27 -9.01 6.22
CA GLY A 69 -12.32 -8.01 6.34
C GLY A 69 -11.86 -6.64 5.83
N ASN A 70 -12.59 -5.59 6.17
CA ASN A 70 -12.19 -4.22 5.85
C ASN A 70 -11.12 -3.71 6.81
N LEU A 71 -10.21 -2.89 6.32
CA LEU A 71 -9.19 -2.21 7.12
C LEU A 71 -9.42 -0.69 7.09
N THR A 72 -9.64 -0.08 8.25
CA THR A 72 -9.72 1.37 8.40
C THR A 72 -8.58 1.87 9.28
N ILE A 73 -7.71 2.70 8.72
CA ILE A 73 -6.62 3.36 9.43
C ILE A 73 -6.95 4.85 9.54
N THR A 74 -7.25 5.34 10.74
CA THR A 74 -7.63 6.75 10.93
C THR A 74 -6.45 7.74 10.79
N GLY A 75 -5.23 7.22 10.64
CA GLY A 75 -4.01 7.98 10.45
C GLY A 75 -3.16 7.40 9.31
N ILE A 76 -1.95 6.95 9.64
CA ILE A 76 -0.98 6.50 8.64
C ILE A 76 -0.99 4.97 8.52
N LEU A 77 -1.11 4.49 7.29
CA LEU A 77 -0.73 3.14 6.88
C LEU A 77 0.63 3.21 6.19
N GLU A 78 1.62 2.51 6.72
CA GLU A 78 2.91 2.33 6.05
C GLU A 78 3.38 0.88 6.08
N ASP A 79 4.21 0.51 5.12
CA ASP A 79 4.90 -0.77 5.10
C ASP A 79 6.43 -0.55 5.04
N CYS A 80 7.21 -1.63 5.12
CA CYS A 80 8.68 -1.57 5.18
C CYS A 80 9.29 -0.75 6.32
N LEU A 81 8.60 -0.59 7.45
CA LEU A 81 9.17 0.15 8.57
C LEU A 81 10.35 -0.64 9.16
N GLU A 82 11.57 -0.13 8.97
CA GLU A 82 12.84 -0.72 9.43
C GLU A 82 13.23 -2.05 8.75
N VAL A 83 12.52 -2.45 7.69
CA VAL A 83 12.78 -3.68 6.92
C VAL A 83 12.82 -3.40 5.42
N SER A 84 13.40 -4.31 4.65
CA SER A 84 13.51 -4.15 3.18
C SER A 84 12.32 -4.68 2.40
N LEU A 85 11.51 -5.55 3.02
CA LEU A 85 10.36 -6.20 2.41
C LEU A 85 9.29 -6.42 3.49
N SER A 86 8.03 -6.23 3.11
CA SER A 86 6.87 -6.50 3.94
C SER A 86 5.68 -6.88 3.07
N LEU A 87 4.70 -7.58 3.64
CA LEU A 87 3.51 -7.99 2.92
C LEU A 87 2.23 -7.70 3.73
N LEU A 88 1.32 -6.96 3.11
CA LEU A 88 -0.03 -6.72 3.61
C LEU A 88 -1.07 -7.26 2.64
N LEU A 89 -1.92 -8.17 3.12
CA LEU A 89 -3.06 -8.71 2.37
C LEU A 89 -4.37 -8.29 3.05
N VAL A 90 -5.26 -7.61 2.33
CA VAL A 90 -6.58 -7.22 2.84
C VAL A 90 -7.67 -7.83 1.98
N LEU A 91 -8.46 -8.73 2.58
CA LEU A 91 -9.59 -9.42 1.95
C LEU A 91 -10.87 -8.58 2.06
N GLY A 92 -10.77 -7.31 1.71
CA GLY A 92 -11.84 -6.33 1.84
C GLY A 92 -11.40 -4.97 1.31
N ASN A 93 -12.04 -3.90 1.77
CA ASN A 93 -11.69 -2.53 1.43
C ASN A 93 -10.66 -1.96 2.40
N VAL A 94 -9.86 -1.02 1.93
CA VAL A 94 -8.94 -0.23 2.76
C VAL A 94 -9.37 1.23 2.74
N THR A 95 -9.48 1.84 3.92
CA THR A 95 -9.59 3.30 4.07
C THR A 95 -8.46 3.77 4.97
N THR A 96 -7.68 4.76 4.53
CA THR A 96 -6.63 5.36 5.35
C THR A 96 -6.54 6.87 5.15
N GLN A 97 -6.05 7.61 6.14
CA GLN A 97 -5.81 9.05 5.96
C GLN A 97 -4.61 9.29 5.04
N HIS A 98 -3.52 8.56 5.29
CA HIS A 98 -2.28 8.59 4.51
C HIS A 98 -1.81 7.16 4.23
N LEU A 99 -1.26 6.93 3.04
CA LEU A 99 -0.63 5.66 2.67
C LEU A 99 0.80 5.92 2.19
N PHE A 100 1.77 5.23 2.79
CA PHE A 100 3.14 5.14 2.30
C PHE A 100 3.45 3.67 2.01
N THR A 101 3.61 3.32 0.73
CA THR A 101 3.89 1.95 0.30
C THR A 101 5.23 1.88 -0.40
N PHE A 102 6.04 0.94 0.05
CA PHE A 102 7.40 0.68 -0.41
C PHE A 102 7.64 -0.79 -0.75
N SER A 103 6.75 -1.68 -0.31
CA SER A 103 6.75 -3.11 -0.65
C SER A 103 5.37 -3.58 -1.13
N GLN A 104 4.91 -4.76 -0.72
CA GLN A 104 3.77 -5.43 -1.33
C GLN A 104 2.49 -5.19 -0.52
N ILE A 105 1.49 -4.58 -1.15
CA ILE A 105 0.14 -4.43 -0.59
C ILE A 105 -0.88 -4.96 -1.60
N CYS A 106 -1.72 -5.90 -1.17
CA CYS A 106 -2.80 -6.43 -1.99
C CYS A 106 -4.16 -6.24 -1.33
N ILE A 107 -5.12 -5.71 -2.09
CA ILE A 107 -6.46 -5.34 -1.60
C ILE A 107 -7.52 -5.90 -2.56
N THR A 108 -8.39 -6.79 -2.07
CA THR A 108 -9.44 -7.38 -2.92
C THR A 108 -10.66 -6.47 -3.14
N GLY A 109 -10.75 -5.37 -2.39
CA GLY A 109 -11.78 -4.34 -2.54
C GLY A 109 -11.22 -3.01 -3.04
N ASP A 110 -11.88 -1.92 -2.63
CA ASP A 110 -11.48 -0.55 -2.95
C ASP A 110 -10.40 -0.04 -1.99
N LEU A 111 -9.59 0.90 -2.47
CA LEU A 111 -8.63 1.65 -1.68
C LEU A 111 -9.01 3.14 -1.66
N ILE A 112 -9.33 3.66 -0.48
CA ILE A 112 -9.63 5.07 -0.26
C ILE A 112 -8.53 5.66 0.63
N VAL A 113 -7.79 6.62 0.07
CA VAL A 113 -6.78 7.40 0.78
C VAL A 113 -7.27 8.84 0.89
N GLU A 114 -7.53 9.34 2.09
CA GLU A 114 -8.17 10.67 2.24
C GLU A 114 -7.29 11.81 1.74
N ASN A 115 -5.97 11.70 1.90
CA ASN A 115 -5.01 12.73 1.59
C ASN A 115 -4.02 12.28 0.51
N ILE A 116 -2.99 11.52 0.90
CA ILE A 116 -1.86 11.22 0.00
C ILE A 116 -1.53 9.74 0.02
N LEU A 117 -1.36 9.20 -1.18
CA LEU A 117 -0.78 7.90 -1.46
C LEU A 117 0.62 8.14 -2.03
N VAL A 118 1.63 7.78 -1.24
CA VAL A 118 3.03 7.74 -1.69
C VAL A 118 3.39 6.30 -1.97
N ALA A 119 3.90 6.04 -3.15
CA ALA A 119 4.33 4.75 -3.59
C ALA A 119 5.72 4.85 -4.22
N ASP A 120 6.73 4.33 -3.55
CA ASP A 120 8.12 4.38 -4.00
C ASP A 120 8.78 3.02 -3.88
N SER A 121 9.32 2.52 -4.99
CA SER A 121 10.20 1.35 -4.94
C SER A 121 11.16 1.35 -6.12
N ILE A 122 12.16 0.48 -6.05
CA ILE A 122 13.09 0.25 -7.16
C ILE A 122 12.51 -0.66 -8.26
N CYS A 123 11.22 -0.51 -8.60
CA CYS A 123 10.48 -1.27 -9.62
C CYS A 123 10.35 -2.78 -9.35
N ILE A 124 10.30 -3.20 -8.09
CA ILE A 124 10.20 -4.62 -7.69
C ILE A 124 8.96 -4.93 -6.84
N SER A 125 8.22 -3.91 -6.44
CA SER A 125 7.08 -4.03 -5.54
C SER A 125 5.83 -3.39 -6.11
N SER A 126 4.68 -3.91 -5.71
CA SER A 126 3.38 -3.55 -6.25
C SER A 126 2.34 -3.22 -5.18
N LEU A 127 1.54 -2.23 -5.53
CA LEU A 127 0.22 -1.99 -4.96
C LEU A 127 -0.82 -2.61 -5.89
N ASP A 128 -1.41 -3.72 -5.43
CA ASP A 128 -2.40 -4.50 -6.16
C ASP A 128 -3.81 -4.22 -5.59
N VAL A 129 -4.70 -3.62 -6.39
CA VAL A 129 -6.06 -3.29 -5.95
C VAL A 129 -7.08 -3.79 -6.96
N GLN A 130 -7.98 -4.67 -6.50
CA GLN A 130 -9.02 -5.25 -7.35
C GLN A 130 -10.17 -4.28 -7.63
N GLY A 131 -10.44 -3.36 -6.71
CA GLY A 131 -11.47 -2.33 -6.82
C GLY A 131 -10.92 -1.00 -7.33
N ASP A 132 -11.66 0.06 -6.99
CA ASP A 132 -11.30 1.44 -7.32
C ASP A 132 -10.26 2.00 -6.35
N VAL A 133 -9.41 2.90 -6.84
CA VAL A 133 -8.49 3.69 -6.01
C VAL A 133 -8.93 5.15 -6.01
N ARG A 134 -9.12 5.72 -4.83
CA ARG A 134 -9.39 7.14 -4.64
C ARG A 134 -8.35 7.76 -3.72
N ALA A 135 -7.73 8.85 -4.17
CA ALA A 135 -6.85 9.69 -3.35
C ALA A 135 -7.08 11.18 -3.65
N ARG A 136 -6.56 12.12 -2.86
CA ARG A 136 -6.41 13.50 -3.33
C ARG A 136 -5.13 13.64 -4.13
N MET A 137 -4.02 13.17 -3.57
CA MET A 137 -2.72 13.17 -4.21
C MET A 137 -2.17 11.74 -4.32
N ILE A 138 -1.69 11.38 -5.50
CA ILE A 138 -0.90 10.17 -5.74
C ILE A 138 0.50 10.60 -6.14
N PHE A 139 1.50 10.05 -5.47
CA PHE A 139 2.89 10.17 -5.82
C PHE A 139 3.45 8.78 -6.08
N GLU A 140 3.91 8.54 -7.31
CA GLU A 140 4.52 7.27 -7.72
C GLU A 140 5.96 7.52 -8.19
N ASP A 141 6.93 6.88 -7.53
CA ASP A 141 8.33 6.81 -7.99
C ASP A 141 8.84 5.37 -8.07
N GLY A 142 8.67 4.75 -9.24
CA GLY A 142 9.15 3.39 -9.50
C GLY A 142 8.33 2.27 -8.85
N HIS A 143 7.14 2.54 -8.33
CA HIS A 143 6.28 1.53 -7.72
C HIS A 143 5.23 1.00 -8.71
N TRP A 144 5.02 -0.33 -8.71
CA TRP A 144 4.10 -0.93 -9.67
C TRP A 144 2.67 -0.80 -9.16
N PHE A 145 1.77 -0.33 -10.03
CA PHE A 145 0.34 -0.21 -9.72
C PHE A 145 -0.38 -1.24 -10.57
N ASP A 146 -0.99 -2.24 -9.94
CA ASP A 146 -1.89 -3.19 -10.61
C ASP A 146 -3.33 -2.96 -10.12
N ILE A 147 -3.95 -1.91 -10.67
CA ILE A 147 -5.29 -1.45 -10.28
C ILE A 147 -6.30 -1.90 -11.33
N LYS A 148 -7.30 -2.68 -10.92
CA LYS A 148 -8.31 -3.23 -11.84
C LYS A 148 -9.53 -2.32 -11.99
N GLY A 149 -9.84 -1.53 -10.98
CA GLY A 149 -10.88 -0.49 -11.02
C GLY A 149 -10.38 0.84 -11.58
N ALA A 150 -11.16 1.89 -11.34
CA ALA A 150 -10.82 3.26 -11.72
C ALA A 150 -9.88 3.91 -10.69
N ILE A 151 -8.93 4.72 -11.18
CA ILE A 151 -8.12 5.59 -10.35
C ILE A 151 -8.70 7.01 -10.41
N THR A 152 -9.05 7.57 -9.26
CA THR A 152 -9.52 8.96 -9.14
C THR A 152 -8.63 9.71 -8.16
N ALA A 153 -7.91 10.72 -8.64
CA ALA A 153 -7.19 11.66 -7.79
C ALA A 153 -7.24 13.07 -8.37
N ASP A 154 -7.14 14.07 -7.49
CA ASP A 154 -7.08 15.48 -7.89
C ASP A 154 -5.71 15.77 -8.53
N ASN A 155 -4.65 15.18 -7.95
CA ASN A 155 -3.26 15.37 -8.34
C ASN A 155 -2.52 14.03 -8.43
N ILE A 156 -1.82 13.79 -9.53
CA ILE A 156 -1.03 12.59 -9.78
C ILE A 156 0.33 13.01 -10.32
N TYR A 157 1.38 12.66 -9.58
CA TYR A 157 2.77 12.70 -10.02
C TYR A 157 3.27 11.26 -10.22
N ALA A 158 3.92 11.00 -11.35
CA ALA A 158 4.53 9.70 -11.65
C ALA A 158 5.86 9.91 -12.41
N SER A 159 6.98 9.41 -11.87
CA SER A 159 8.31 9.59 -12.46
C SER A 159 8.73 8.42 -13.38
N HIS A 160 8.19 7.22 -13.16
CA HIS A 160 8.66 5.99 -13.81
C HIS A 160 7.55 5.12 -14.39
N SER A 161 6.31 5.61 -14.52
CA SER A 161 5.19 4.84 -15.05
C SER A 161 5.39 4.47 -16.55
N LYS A 162 6.18 3.44 -16.83
CA LYS A 162 6.04 2.66 -18.06
C LYS A 162 4.78 1.82 -17.87
N GLN A 163 3.68 2.33 -18.41
CA GLN A 163 2.33 1.74 -18.35
C GLN A 163 2.33 0.20 -18.28
N PRO A 164 1.95 -0.39 -17.14
CA PRO A 164 1.44 -1.75 -17.08
C PRO A 164 -0.10 -1.66 -17.00
N ARG A 165 -0.77 -1.67 -18.16
CA ARG A 165 -2.23 -1.87 -18.32
C ARG A 165 -3.16 -1.01 -17.44
N GLY A 166 -3.10 0.31 -17.59
CA GLY A 166 -4.10 1.26 -17.06
C GLY A 166 -3.55 2.69 -17.04
N LEU A 167 -4.39 3.71 -17.18
CA LEU A 167 -3.95 5.11 -17.25
C LEU A 167 -3.84 5.71 -15.84
N LEU A 168 -2.65 5.67 -15.22
CA LEU A 168 -2.25 6.78 -14.36
C LEU A 168 -2.10 8.00 -15.28
N GLN A 169 -3.14 8.85 -15.34
CA GLN A 169 -3.07 10.11 -16.06
C GLN A 169 -2.40 11.13 -15.13
N PHE A 170 -1.07 11.15 -15.12
CA PHE A 170 -0.35 12.17 -14.37
C PHE A 170 -0.72 13.56 -14.91
N ASN A 171 -0.94 14.49 -13.99
CA ASN A 171 -1.31 15.87 -14.27
C ASN A 171 -0.40 16.88 -13.56
N MET A 172 0.69 16.39 -12.98
CA MET A 172 1.76 17.19 -12.38
C MET A 172 3.11 16.84 -13.02
N GLU A 173 3.95 17.86 -13.20
CA GLU A 173 5.35 17.76 -13.56
C GLU A 173 6.26 18.06 -12.35
N ASP A 174 7.58 17.85 -12.50
CA ASP A 174 8.56 18.15 -11.45
C ASP A 174 8.46 19.60 -10.97
N ASP A 175 8.18 20.54 -11.86
CA ASP A 175 8.08 21.98 -11.55
C ASP A 175 6.84 22.33 -10.72
N ASP A 176 5.80 21.49 -10.73
CA ASP A 176 4.58 21.69 -9.93
C ASP A 176 4.77 21.31 -8.46
N LEU A 177 5.81 20.54 -8.15
CA LEU A 177 6.14 20.16 -6.78
C LEU A 177 6.81 21.33 -6.04
N PRO A 178 6.48 21.60 -4.76
CA PRO A 178 7.18 22.61 -3.96
C PRO A 178 8.69 22.33 -3.85
N ASP A 179 9.53 23.35 -4.03
CA ASP A 179 10.99 23.22 -3.95
C ASP A 179 11.48 22.71 -2.59
N GLU A 180 10.74 23.02 -1.53
CA GLU A 180 11.02 22.53 -0.19
C GLU A 180 10.89 21.01 -0.07
N LEU A 181 10.06 20.37 -0.89
CA LEU A 181 9.90 18.92 -0.96
C LEU A 181 10.92 18.27 -1.90
N LYS A 182 11.79 19.03 -2.56
CA LYS A 182 12.80 18.50 -3.47
C LYS A 182 14.18 18.41 -2.81
N GLU A 183 14.97 17.41 -3.22
CA GLU A 183 16.41 17.37 -3.05
C GLU A 183 17.07 17.01 -4.39
N LYS A 184 18.07 17.81 -4.81
CA LYS A 184 18.77 17.64 -6.11
C LYS A 184 17.81 17.58 -7.32
N GLY A 185 16.68 18.29 -7.25
CA GLY A 185 15.69 18.36 -8.32
C GLY A 185 14.74 17.15 -8.39
N ARG A 186 14.75 16.26 -7.40
CA ARG A 186 13.79 15.15 -7.26
C ARG A 186 13.04 15.28 -5.95
N LEU A 187 11.84 14.71 -5.84
CA LEU A 187 11.12 14.68 -4.56
C LEU A 187 11.95 13.95 -3.49
N ASP A 188 11.94 14.50 -2.28
CA ASP A 188 12.47 13.90 -1.05
C ASP A 188 11.31 13.44 -0.16
N LEU A 189 11.10 12.13 -0.11
CA LEU A 189 10.02 11.51 0.67
C LEU A 189 10.15 11.76 2.17
N SER A 190 11.38 11.90 2.68
CA SER A 190 11.59 12.21 4.10
C SER A 190 10.99 13.58 4.42
N LYS A 191 11.11 14.54 3.51
CA LYS A 191 10.50 15.86 3.66
C LYS A 191 8.98 15.84 3.49
N VAL A 192 8.45 15.01 2.58
CA VAL A 192 6.99 14.81 2.46
C VAL A 192 6.41 14.23 3.74
N MET A 193 7.00 13.15 4.25
CA MET A 193 6.61 12.55 5.53
C MET A 193 6.72 13.56 6.67
N GLN A 194 7.80 14.33 6.74
CA GLN A 194 8.00 15.36 7.75
C GLN A 194 6.96 16.50 7.65
N ALA A 195 6.61 16.94 6.45
CA ALA A 195 5.60 17.98 6.24
C ALA A 195 4.21 17.49 6.69
N LEU A 196 3.85 16.25 6.35
CA LEU A 196 2.59 15.62 6.77
C LEU A 196 2.53 15.43 8.29
N MET A 197 3.60 14.94 8.91
CA MET A 197 3.70 14.81 10.38
C MET A 197 3.58 16.16 11.10
N ASN A 198 4.00 17.26 10.46
CA ASN A 198 3.91 18.60 11.02
C ASN A 198 2.57 19.31 10.71
N ASN A 199 1.58 18.61 10.12
CA ASN A 199 0.33 19.19 9.60
C ASN A 199 0.53 20.34 8.60
N ASN A 200 1.69 20.41 7.94
CA ASN A 200 1.92 21.34 6.84
C ASN A 200 1.53 20.64 5.53
N SER A 201 0.22 20.57 5.27
CA SER A 201 -0.37 19.92 4.10
C SER A 201 -0.88 20.91 3.05
N ASP A 202 -0.37 22.15 3.08
CA ASP A 202 -0.76 23.18 2.11
C ASP A 202 -0.43 22.80 0.66
N PHE A 203 0.52 21.88 0.45
CA PHE A 203 0.87 21.32 -0.85
C PHE A 203 -0.10 20.24 -1.36
N LEU A 204 -1.04 19.77 -0.52
CA LEU A 204 -2.11 18.86 -0.94
C LEU A 204 -3.34 19.60 -1.51
N LYS A 205 -3.28 20.93 -1.62
CA LYS A 205 -4.37 21.80 -2.09
C LYS A 205 -4.42 21.91 -3.61
#